data_AF-A0AB39Y860-F1
#
_entry.id   AF-A0AB39Y860-F1
#
_cell.length_a   1.000
_cell.length_b   1.000
_cell.length_c   1.000
_cell.angle_alpha   90.00
_cell.angle_beta   90.00
_cell.angle_gamma   90.00
#
_symmetry.space_group_name_H-M   'P 1'
#
loop_
_entity.id
_entity.type
_entity.pdbx_description
1 polymer ?
#
loop_
_entity_poly.entity_id
_entity_poly.type
_entity_poly.pdbx_seq_one_letter_code
_entity_poly.pdbx_strand_id
1 'polypeptide(L)'
;MSTRTVPSATPQLDHLAFTADVLVGEIERYLAARVRTAHPLVTKTTAELVAEALGEFAASPAPVAAPAPQLRPPAAILRHLPDWCLSLPVVRAWHGGGRYITAAESLELTALVIEAFGWARGSQRDQQGGRCIFGAQYALHRLGYGDVHTMRLASGYLQNTLGAEAGSYQVWNSHPDRTREQVLALVRAAAANARRDGQ
;
A
#
# COMPACT_ATOMS: atom_id res chain seq x y z
N MET A 1 29.29 60.32 42.48
CA MET A 1 29.06 59.15 41.61
C MET A 1 28.27 58.12 42.40
N SER A 2 27.11 57.75 41.87
CA SER A 2 26.03 57.01 42.55
C SER A 2 26.24 55.50 42.63
N THR A 3 25.65 54.91 43.69
CA THR A 3 24.98 53.59 43.78
C THR A 3 25.86 52.33 43.63
N ARG A 4 25.60 51.19 44.29
CA ARG A 4 24.46 50.70 45.09
C ARG A 4 24.97 49.46 45.83
N THR A 5 24.75 49.39 47.14
CA THR A 5 24.82 48.13 47.88
C THR A 5 23.47 47.44 47.72
N VAL A 6 23.45 46.20 47.24
CA VAL A 6 22.25 45.35 47.26
C VAL A 6 22.43 44.38 48.43
N PRO A 7 21.52 44.36 49.41
CA PRO A 7 21.52 43.33 50.44
C PRO A 7 20.84 42.06 49.91
N SER A 8 21.45 40.92 50.26
CA SER A 8 20.80 39.61 50.26
C SER A 8 19.54 39.64 51.12
N ALA A 9 18.42 39.18 50.57
CA ALA A 9 17.29 38.72 51.35
C ALA A 9 16.61 37.57 50.60
N THR A 10 16.78 36.36 51.14
CA THR A 10 15.99 35.17 50.81
C THR A 10 14.51 35.48 51.01
N PRO A 11 13.61 35.20 50.06
CA PRO A 11 12.19 35.47 50.28
C PRO A 11 11.64 34.46 51.29
N GLN A 12 11.21 35.02 52.41
CA GLN A 12 10.41 34.38 53.44
C GLN A 12 9.05 34.02 52.83
N LEU A 13 8.72 32.73 52.82
CA LEU A 13 7.40 32.24 52.40
C LEU A 13 6.41 32.53 53.53
N ASP A 14 5.86 33.74 53.53
CA ASP A 14 4.73 34.08 54.39
C ASP A 14 3.45 33.40 53.87
N HIS A 15 2.81 32.70 54.79
CA HIS A 15 1.57 31.95 54.65
C HIS A 15 0.45 32.78 53.99
N LEU A 16 0.17 32.52 52.72
CA LEU A 16 -1.18 32.73 52.19
C LEU A 16 -2.02 31.53 52.62
N ALA A 17 -2.95 31.77 53.55
CA ALA A 17 -4.01 30.84 53.90
C ALA A 17 -4.88 30.58 52.66
N PHE A 18 -4.47 29.58 51.88
CA PHE A 18 -5.17 29.12 50.70
C PHE A 18 -6.31 28.21 51.17
N THR A 19 -7.49 28.78 51.42
CA THR A 19 -8.67 28.00 51.75
C THR A 19 -9.07 27.12 50.57
N ALA A 20 -9.47 25.87 50.85
CA ALA A 20 -9.87 24.92 49.82
C ALA A 20 -10.96 25.48 48.89
N ASP A 21 -11.82 26.36 49.40
CA ASP A 21 -12.87 27.03 48.63
C ASP A 21 -12.31 27.98 47.55
N VAL A 22 -11.18 28.64 47.83
CA VAL A 22 -10.47 29.49 46.85
C VAL A 22 -9.84 28.62 45.77
N LEU A 23 -9.23 27.49 46.17
CA LEU A 23 -8.66 26.52 45.22
C LEU A 23 -9.73 25.93 44.30
N VAL A 24 -10.86 25.51 44.87
CA VAL A 24 -11.98 24.95 44.12
C VAL A 24 -12.54 26.00 43.16
N GLY A 25 -12.72 27.24 43.62
CA GLY A 25 -13.17 28.34 42.77
C GLY A 25 -12.21 28.68 41.62
N GLU A 26 -10.90 28.54 41.83
CA GLU A 26 -9.91 28.71 40.75
C GLU A 26 -9.90 27.52 39.78
N ILE A 27 -10.04 26.30 40.27
CA ILE A 27 -10.15 25.08 39.45
C ILE A 27 -11.40 25.13 38.57
N GLU A 28 -12.56 25.50 39.14
CA GLU A 28 -13.81 25.61 38.38
C GLU A 28 -13.70 26.69 37.29
N ARG A 29 -13.10 27.84 37.62
CA ARG A 29 -12.88 28.93 36.66
C ARG A 29 -11.89 28.53 35.55
N TYR A 30 -10.83 27.78 35.91
CA TYR A 30 -9.85 27.24 34.97
C TYR A 30 -10.47 26.18 34.04
N LEU A 31 -11.29 25.27 34.58
CA LEU A 31 -12.00 24.26 33.80
C LEU A 31 -13.04 24.90 32.87
N ALA A 32 -13.84 25.85 33.36
CA ALA A 32 -14.82 26.58 32.56
C ALA A 32 -14.18 27.36 31.40
N ALA A 33 -12.99 27.94 31.62
CA ALA A 33 -12.23 28.61 30.57
C ALA A 33 -11.68 27.62 29.52
N ARG A 34 -11.43 26.36 29.89
CA ARG A 34 -10.81 25.33 29.05
C ARG A 34 -11.81 24.47 28.26
N VAL A 35 -13.11 24.50 28.59
CA VAL A 35 -14.19 23.81 27.84
C VAL A 35 -14.19 24.19 26.35
N ARG A 36 -13.63 25.36 25.98
CA ARG A 36 -13.51 25.80 24.57
C ARG A 36 -12.33 25.20 23.80
N THR A 37 -11.53 24.32 24.41
CA THR A 37 -10.38 23.66 23.78
C THR A 37 -10.48 22.13 23.72
N ALA A 38 -11.62 21.56 24.14
CA ALA A 38 -11.83 20.13 23.99
C ALA A 38 -11.94 19.79 22.50
N HIS A 39 -10.99 19.00 22.00
CA HIS A 39 -11.05 18.42 20.66
C HIS A 39 -12.42 17.72 20.50
N PRO A 40 -13.11 17.80 19.36
CA PRO A 40 -14.47 17.25 19.18
C PRO A 40 -14.62 15.76 19.53
N LEU A 41 -13.51 15.03 19.60
CA LEU A 41 -13.43 13.63 20.06
C LEU A 41 -13.63 13.46 21.58
N VAL A 42 -13.50 14.53 22.37
CA VAL A 42 -13.62 14.53 23.84
C VAL A 42 -15.02 14.99 24.28
N THR A 43 -15.79 15.61 23.39
CA THR A 43 -17.17 16.07 23.66
C THR A 43 -18.24 15.09 23.15
N LYS A 44 -17.87 14.10 22.35
CA LYS A 44 -18.77 13.08 21.81
C LYS A 44 -18.57 11.76 22.55
N THR A 45 -19.66 11.07 22.82
CA THR A 45 -19.64 9.69 23.28
C THR A 45 -19.12 8.77 22.17
N THR A 46 -18.61 7.59 22.54
CA THR A 46 -18.19 6.56 21.57
C THR A 46 -19.32 6.21 20.60
N ALA A 47 -20.57 6.18 21.08
CA ALA A 47 -21.74 5.89 20.25
C ALA A 47 -21.99 6.97 19.18
N GLU A 48 -21.80 8.24 19.51
CA GLU A 48 -21.94 9.36 18.57
C GLU A 48 -20.83 9.35 17.53
N LEU A 49 -19.60 9.04 17.92
CA LEU A 49 -18.47 8.89 16.98
C LEU A 49 -18.69 7.72 16.02
N VAL A 50 -19.22 6.59 16.51
CA VAL A 50 -19.57 5.45 15.66
C VAL A 50 -20.73 5.80 14.71
N ALA A 51 -21.77 6.47 15.21
CA ALA A 51 -22.91 6.87 14.39
C ALA A 51 -22.51 7.88 13.30
N GLU A 52 -21.62 8.82 13.62
CA GLU A 52 -21.08 9.79 12.67
C GLU A 52 -20.21 9.12 11.62
N ALA A 53 -19.27 8.24 12.02
CA ALA A 53 -18.45 7.49 11.07
C ALA A 53 -19.32 6.65 10.13
N LEU A 54 -20.33 5.93 10.66
CA LEU A 54 -21.26 5.15 9.86
C LEU A 54 -22.13 6.04 8.96
N GLY A 55 -22.52 7.23 9.43
CA GLY A 55 -23.24 8.23 8.65
C GLY A 55 -22.41 8.78 7.51
N GLU A 56 -21.12 9.06 7.73
CA GLU A 56 -20.18 9.50 6.70
C GLU A 56 -19.93 8.41 5.65
N PHE A 57 -19.84 7.14 6.07
CA PHE A 57 -19.76 6.00 5.15
C PHE A 57 -21.02 5.83 4.30
N ALA A 58 -22.21 6.06 4.89
CA ALA A 58 -23.49 5.94 4.19
C ALA A 58 -23.80 7.16 3.29
N ALA A 59 -23.34 8.35 3.68
CA ALA A 59 -23.53 9.60 2.94
C ALA A 59 -22.45 9.85 1.88
N SER A 60 -21.34 9.11 1.90
CA SER A 60 -20.34 9.15 0.84
C SER A 60 -20.97 8.62 -0.45
N PRO A 61 -21.18 9.44 -1.48
CA PRO A 61 -21.55 8.92 -2.78
C PRO A 61 -20.47 7.93 -3.21
N ALA A 62 -20.88 6.75 -3.70
CA ALA A 62 -19.95 5.74 -4.20
C ALA A 62 -18.94 6.46 -5.12
N PRO A 63 -17.62 6.39 -4.83
CA PRO A 63 -16.64 7.11 -5.61
C PRO A 63 -16.87 6.74 -7.07
N VAL A 64 -17.20 7.74 -7.89
CA VAL A 64 -17.29 7.57 -9.34
C VAL A 64 -15.97 6.94 -9.73
N ALA A 65 -16.02 5.70 -10.20
CA ALA A 65 -14.83 4.89 -10.45
C ALA A 65 -13.86 5.73 -11.28
N ALA A 66 -12.77 6.17 -10.65
CA ALA A 66 -11.71 6.85 -11.36
C ALA A 66 -11.32 5.94 -12.54
N PRO A 67 -11.08 6.50 -13.74
CA PRO A 67 -10.65 5.68 -14.87
C PRO A 67 -9.46 4.83 -14.41
N ALA A 68 -9.59 3.51 -14.60
CA ALA A 68 -8.60 2.56 -14.12
C ALA A 68 -7.20 3.04 -14.53
N PRO A 69 -6.23 3.09 -13.60
CA PRO A 69 -4.91 3.60 -13.92
C PRO A 69 -4.36 2.84 -15.12
N GLN A 70 -3.93 3.55 -16.15
CA GLN A 70 -3.38 2.92 -17.34
C GLN A 70 -2.09 2.17 -16.95
N LEU A 71 -2.16 0.85 -16.92
CA LEU A 71 -1.01 -0.01 -16.69
C LEU A 71 -0.10 0.08 -17.92
N ARG A 72 1.15 0.50 -17.71
CA ARG A 72 2.18 0.52 -18.74
C ARG A 72 3.18 -0.61 -18.49
N PRO A 73 3.64 -1.31 -19.54
CA PRO A 73 4.72 -2.26 -19.39
C PRO A 73 5.97 -1.57 -18.83
N PRO A 74 6.76 -2.27 -18.00
CA PRO A 74 8.14 -1.87 -17.75
C PRO A 74 8.91 -1.73 -19.07
N ALA A 75 9.89 -0.82 -19.11
CA ALA A 75 10.65 -0.58 -20.34
C ALA A 75 11.34 -1.86 -20.83
N ALA A 76 11.20 -2.20 -22.11
CA ALA A 76 11.69 -3.45 -22.68
C ALA A 76 13.20 -3.66 -22.48
N ILE A 77 13.99 -2.57 -22.42
CA ILE A 77 15.44 -2.60 -22.17
C ILE A 77 15.81 -3.28 -20.84
N LEU A 78 14.91 -3.25 -19.85
CA LEU A 78 15.10 -3.87 -18.54
C LEU A 78 15.26 -5.40 -18.63
N ARG A 79 14.79 -6.03 -19.72
CA ARG A 79 14.96 -7.48 -19.95
C ARG A 79 16.43 -7.92 -19.98
N HIS A 80 17.35 -7.01 -20.30
CA HIS A 80 18.78 -7.30 -20.37
C HIS A 80 19.48 -7.09 -19.02
N LEU A 81 18.88 -6.35 -18.10
CA LEU A 81 19.47 -6.11 -16.80
C LEU A 81 19.35 -7.34 -15.89
N PRO A 82 20.37 -7.67 -15.09
CA PRO A 82 20.23 -8.64 -14.00
C PRO A 82 19.10 -8.29 -13.04
N ASP A 83 18.43 -9.30 -12.48
CA ASP A 83 17.26 -9.09 -11.60
C ASP A 83 17.61 -8.33 -10.31
N TRP A 84 18.89 -8.37 -9.91
CA TRP A 84 19.36 -7.56 -8.80
C TRP A 84 19.28 -6.06 -9.10
N CYS A 85 19.57 -5.64 -10.34
CA CYS A 85 19.49 -4.25 -10.78
C CYS A 85 18.05 -3.71 -10.74
N LEU A 86 17.05 -4.56 -10.96
CA LEU A 86 15.64 -4.15 -10.96
C LEU A 86 15.17 -3.61 -9.60
N SER A 87 15.84 -4.00 -8.51
CA SER A 87 15.51 -3.51 -7.17
C SER A 87 16.30 -2.30 -6.71
N LEU A 88 17.17 -1.75 -7.56
CA LEU A 88 17.84 -0.50 -7.26
C LEU A 88 16.80 0.61 -7.09
N PRO A 89 16.89 1.46 -6.05
CA PRO A 89 15.88 2.49 -5.77
C PRO A 89 15.58 3.41 -6.96
N VAL A 90 16.61 3.78 -7.73
CA VAL A 90 16.45 4.63 -8.93
C VAL A 90 15.63 3.95 -10.02
N VAL A 91 15.87 2.65 -10.26
CA VAL A 91 15.13 1.88 -11.26
C VAL A 91 13.69 1.72 -10.81
N ARG A 92 13.47 1.39 -9.53
CA ARG A 92 12.13 1.31 -8.93
C ARG A 92 11.39 2.64 -9.07
N ALA A 93 12.00 3.77 -8.71
CA ALA A 93 11.37 5.08 -8.78
C ALA A 93 10.92 5.44 -10.21
N TRP A 94 11.76 5.21 -11.21
CA TRP A 94 11.44 5.52 -12.62
C TRP A 94 10.35 4.64 -13.23
N HIS A 95 10.18 3.43 -12.72
CA HIS A 95 9.15 2.51 -13.19
C HIS A 95 7.92 2.46 -12.27
N GLY A 96 7.82 3.33 -11.26
CA GLY A 96 6.64 3.39 -10.39
C GLY A 96 6.58 2.30 -9.33
N GLY A 97 7.74 1.84 -8.87
CA GLY A 97 7.89 0.93 -7.74
C GLY A 97 7.42 1.55 -6.43
N GLY A 98 7.00 0.69 -5.50
CA GLY A 98 6.39 1.09 -4.22
C GLY A 98 4.87 1.28 -4.30
N ARG A 99 4.25 0.97 -5.45
CA ARG A 99 2.81 1.03 -5.62
C ARG A 99 2.15 -0.26 -5.12
N TYR A 100 1.15 -0.11 -4.28
CA TYR A 100 0.18 -1.16 -4.05
C TYR A 100 -0.64 -1.36 -5.32
N ILE A 101 -0.75 -2.61 -5.75
CA ILE A 101 -1.54 -3.00 -6.90
C ILE A 101 -2.36 -4.22 -6.52
N THR A 102 -3.50 -4.36 -7.18
CA THR A 102 -4.37 -5.51 -7.01
C THR A 102 -3.78 -6.75 -7.71
N ALA A 103 -4.31 -7.95 -7.41
CA ALA A 103 -3.93 -9.17 -8.12
C ALA A 103 -4.26 -9.10 -9.62
N ALA A 104 -5.39 -8.52 -10.01
CA ALA A 104 -5.73 -8.30 -11.41
C ALA A 104 -4.73 -7.38 -12.11
N GLU A 105 -4.38 -6.25 -11.49
CA GLU A 105 -3.38 -5.33 -12.04
C GLU A 105 -2.02 -6.02 -12.17
N SER A 106 -1.64 -6.83 -11.17
CA SER A 106 -0.40 -7.63 -11.22
C SER A 106 -0.41 -8.64 -12.37
N LEU A 107 -1.55 -9.26 -12.68
CA LEU A 107 -1.68 -10.22 -13.78
C LEU A 107 -1.64 -9.51 -15.14
N GLU A 108 -2.32 -8.38 -15.30
CA GLU A 108 -2.23 -7.58 -16.53
C GLU A 108 -0.80 -7.08 -16.77
N LEU A 109 -0.11 -6.58 -15.73
CA LEU A 109 1.30 -6.22 -15.81
C LEU A 109 2.18 -7.44 -16.15
N THR A 110 1.83 -8.63 -15.65
CA THR A 110 2.55 -9.87 -15.99
C THR A 110 2.43 -10.17 -17.48
N ALA A 111 1.23 -10.04 -18.06
CA ALA A 111 1.02 -10.20 -19.50
C ALA A 111 1.85 -9.17 -20.29
N LEU A 112 1.81 -7.90 -19.88
CA LEU A 112 2.58 -6.81 -20.49
C LEU A 112 4.10 -7.04 -20.43
N VAL A 113 4.62 -7.61 -19.33
CA VAL A 113 6.04 -7.99 -19.21
C VAL A 113 6.39 -9.11 -20.19
N ILE A 114 5.56 -10.14 -20.29
CA ILE A 114 5.78 -11.24 -21.25
C ILE A 114 5.75 -10.70 -22.69
N GLU A 115 4.90 -9.71 -22.98
CA GLU A 115 4.85 -9.07 -24.29
C GLU A 115 6.07 -8.21 -24.59
N ALA A 116 6.54 -7.42 -23.62
CA ALA A 116 7.66 -6.52 -23.79
C ALA A 116 9.02 -7.25 -23.78
N PHE A 117 9.18 -8.27 -22.93
CA PHE A 117 10.47 -8.93 -22.71
C PHE A 117 10.61 -10.21 -23.55
N GLY A 118 9.49 -10.79 -23.97
CA GLY A 118 9.42 -12.10 -24.59
C GLY A 118 9.00 -13.19 -23.59
N TRP A 119 8.56 -14.32 -24.13
CA TRP A 119 8.14 -15.48 -23.35
C TRP A 119 9.25 -16.54 -23.27
N ALA A 120 9.51 -17.03 -22.06
CA ALA A 120 10.44 -18.13 -21.83
C ALA A 120 9.71 -19.39 -21.34
N ARG A 121 10.12 -20.54 -21.90
CA ARG A 121 9.68 -21.88 -21.51
C ARG A 121 10.76 -22.55 -20.67
N GLY A 122 10.36 -23.26 -19.61
CA GLY A 122 11.26 -24.08 -18.78
C GLY A 122 12.31 -23.30 -17.98
N SER A 123 12.27 -21.96 -17.99
CA SER A 123 13.19 -21.10 -17.25
C SER A 123 12.44 -19.85 -16.76
N GLN A 124 12.86 -19.31 -15.62
CA GLN A 124 12.32 -18.02 -15.13
C GLN A 124 12.74 -16.86 -16.02
N ARG A 125 13.92 -16.99 -16.62
CA ARG A 125 14.50 -16.05 -17.57
C ARG A 125 15.37 -16.81 -18.56
N ASP A 126 15.18 -16.58 -19.84
CA ASP A 126 16.07 -17.12 -20.88
C ASP A 126 17.27 -16.20 -21.15
N GLN A 127 18.17 -16.63 -22.04
CA GLN A 127 19.36 -15.86 -22.40
C GLN A 127 19.04 -14.53 -23.12
N GLN A 128 17.86 -14.43 -23.75
CA GLN A 128 17.41 -13.22 -24.43
C GLN A 128 16.70 -12.25 -23.48
N GLY A 129 16.40 -12.66 -22.25
CA GLY A 129 15.69 -11.89 -21.24
C GLY A 129 14.18 -12.15 -21.19
N GLY A 130 13.67 -13.08 -22.00
CA GLY A 130 12.28 -13.52 -21.97
C GLY A 130 11.93 -14.14 -20.62
N ARG A 131 10.65 -14.06 -20.23
CA ARG A 131 10.18 -14.50 -18.90
C ARG A 131 9.06 -15.53 -19.01
N CYS A 132 9.07 -16.53 -18.13
CA CYS A 132 7.87 -17.32 -17.87
C CYS A 132 6.89 -16.52 -16.99
N ILE A 133 5.70 -17.05 -16.73
CA ILE A 133 4.70 -16.39 -15.86
C ILE A 133 5.29 -16.01 -14.50
N PHE A 134 5.90 -16.97 -13.80
CA PHE A 134 6.51 -16.71 -12.48
C PHE A 134 7.69 -15.74 -12.56
N GLY A 135 8.53 -15.85 -13.59
CA GLY A 135 9.66 -14.94 -13.80
C GLY A 135 9.23 -13.50 -14.09
N ALA A 136 8.10 -13.31 -14.78
CA ALA A 136 7.51 -12.01 -15.03
C ALA A 136 6.92 -11.41 -13.74
N GLN A 137 6.19 -12.20 -12.95
CA GLN A 137 5.73 -11.80 -11.61
C GLN A 137 6.90 -11.42 -10.70
N TYR A 138 7.98 -12.19 -10.72
CA TYR A 138 9.19 -11.91 -9.95
C TYR A 138 9.85 -10.59 -10.40
N ALA A 139 9.98 -10.35 -11.71
CA ALA A 139 10.52 -9.09 -12.22
C ALA A 139 9.70 -7.88 -11.76
N LEU A 140 8.37 -7.98 -11.76
CA LEU A 140 7.47 -6.94 -11.24
C LEU A 140 7.68 -6.70 -9.75
N HIS A 141 7.77 -7.78 -8.95
CA HIS A 141 8.08 -7.67 -7.53
C HIS A 141 9.42 -6.98 -7.28
N ARG A 142 10.46 -7.32 -8.06
CA ARG A 142 11.79 -6.68 -7.97
C ARG A 142 11.74 -5.20 -8.30
N LEU A 143 10.94 -4.81 -9.28
CA LEU A 143 10.65 -3.41 -9.64
C LEU A 143 9.79 -2.69 -8.60
N GLY A 144 9.21 -3.42 -7.65
CA GLY A 144 8.40 -2.87 -6.56
C GLY A 144 6.92 -2.71 -6.89
N TYR A 145 6.41 -3.43 -7.89
CA TYR A 145 4.97 -3.53 -8.13
C TYR A 145 4.37 -4.56 -7.18
N GLY A 146 3.56 -4.09 -6.24
CA GLY A 146 2.99 -4.94 -5.20
C GLY A 146 4.06 -5.59 -4.31
N ASP A 147 3.61 -6.53 -3.49
CA ASP A 147 4.46 -7.30 -2.58
C ASP A 147 4.32 -8.82 -2.83
N VAL A 148 4.92 -9.61 -1.93
CA VAL A 148 4.83 -11.08 -1.99
C VAL A 148 3.40 -11.56 -1.81
N HIS A 149 2.56 -10.83 -1.07
CA HIS A 149 1.16 -11.18 -0.88
C HIS A 149 0.36 -10.99 -2.18
N THR A 150 0.49 -9.84 -2.86
CA THR A 150 -0.10 -9.62 -4.18
C THR A 150 0.33 -10.70 -5.17
N MET A 151 1.63 -11.03 -5.20
CA MET A 151 2.15 -12.08 -6.07
C MET A 151 1.49 -13.44 -5.79
N ARG A 152 1.36 -13.82 -4.51
CA ARG A 152 0.70 -15.08 -4.11
C ARG A 152 -0.78 -15.10 -4.49
N LEU A 153 -1.51 -14.01 -4.29
CA LEU A 153 -2.91 -13.89 -4.69
C LEU A 153 -3.05 -14.06 -6.21
N ALA A 154 -2.24 -13.35 -7.00
CA ALA A 154 -2.20 -13.48 -8.45
C ALA A 154 -1.87 -14.91 -8.91
N SER A 155 -0.91 -15.57 -8.27
CA SER A 155 -0.60 -16.99 -8.51
C SER A 155 -1.76 -17.92 -8.16
N GLY A 156 -2.55 -17.62 -7.12
CA GLY A 156 -3.77 -18.35 -6.79
C GLY A 156 -4.82 -18.24 -7.89
N TYR A 157 -5.04 -17.04 -8.43
CA TYR A 157 -5.93 -16.84 -9.58
C TYR A 157 -5.48 -17.60 -10.82
N LEU A 158 -4.18 -17.64 -11.12
CA LEU A 158 -3.64 -18.46 -12.21
C LEU A 158 -3.94 -19.94 -12.00
N GLN A 159 -3.69 -20.45 -10.81
CA GLN A 159 -3.91 -21.86 -10.50
C GLN A 159 -5.40 -22.23 -10.58
N ASN A 160 -6.27 -21.39 -10.03
CA ASN A 160 -7.72 -21.62 -10.06
C ASN A 160 -8.27 -21.53 -11.48
N THR A 161 -7.79 -20.59 -12.29
CA THR A 161 -8.22 -20.42 -13.69
C THR A 161 -7.76 -21.59 -14.56
N LEU A 162 -6.57 -22.12 -14.29
CA LEU A 162 -6.03 -23.26 -15.03
C LEU A 162 -6.73 -24.58 -14.67
N GLY A 163 -7.16 -24.72 -13.41
CA GLY A 163 -7.81 -25.93 -12.90
C GLY A 163 -6.81 -26.98 -12.39
N ALA A 164 -7.28 -27.85 -11.49
CA ALA A 164 -6.42 -28.82 -10.80
C ALA A 164 -5.84 -29.90 -11.72
N GLU A 165 -6.61 -30.36 -12.72
CA GLU A 165 -6.24 -31.45 -13.64
C GLU A 165 -5.02 -31.11 -14.52
N ALA A 166 -4.76 -29.82 -14.74
CA ALA A 166 -3.64 -29.35 -15.54
C ALA A 166 -2.32 -29.28 -14.75
N GLY A 167 -2.34 -29.62 -13.45
CA GLY A 167 -1.20 -29.48 -12.55
C GLY A 167 -0.89 -28.01 -12.20
N SER A 168 0.33 -27.76 -11.75
CA SER A 168 0.73 -26.38 -11.40
C SER A 168 0.88 -25.50 -12.64
N TYR A 169 0.54 -24.21 -12.54
CA TYR A 169 0.69 -23.29 -13.68
C TYR A 169 2.14 -23.15 -14.17
N GLN A 170 3.13 -23.37 -13.29
CA GLN A 170 4.55 -23.35 -13.64
C GLN A 170 4.94 -24.56 -14.51
N VAL A 171 4.45 -25.76 -14.15
CA VAL A 171 4.65 -26.98 -14.95
C VAL A 171 3.90 -26.85 -16.26
N TRP A 172 2.64 -26.42 -16.22
CA TRP A 172 1.84 -26.17 -17.41
C TRP A 172 2.53 -25.20 -18.37
N ASN A 173 2.99 -24.03 -17.92
CA ASN A 173 3.73 -23.06 -18.75
C ASN A 173 4.98 -23.68 -19.39
N SER A 174 5.66 -24.59 -18.68
CA SER A 174 6.91 -25.17 -19.13
C SER A 174 6.73 -26.32 -20.12
N HIS A 175 5.49 -26.77 -20.34
CA HIS A 175 5.19 -27.89 -21.22
C HIS A 175 5.61 -27.58 -22.68
N PRO A 176 6.21 -28.55 -23.43
CA PRO A 176 6.73 -28.32 -24.77
C PRO A 176 5.68 -27.78 -25.75
N ASP A 177 4.44 -28.25 -25.66
CA ASP A 177 3.35 -27.85 -26.56
C ASP A 177 2.70 -26.51 -26.21
N ARG A 178 3.25 -25.75 -25.26
CA ARG A 178 2.74 -24.41 -24.97
C ARG A 178 3.24 -23.38 -25.94
N THR A 179 2.39 -22.40 -26.18
CA THR A 179 2.73 -21.19 -26.91
C THR A 179 2.62 -19.97 -26.01
N ARG A 180 3.27 -18.88 -26.43
CA ARG A 180 3.16 -17.57 -25.78
C ARG A 180 1.72 -17.11 -25.72
N GLU A 181 0.94 -17.33 -26.76
CA GLU A 181 -0.46 -16.89 -26.88
C GLU A 181 -1.34 -17.60 -25.86
N GLN A 182 -1.14 -18.90 -25.66
CA GLN A 182 -1.84 -19.67 -24.63
C GLN A 182 -1.50 -19.17 -23.22
N VAL A 183 -0.23 -18.87 -22.98
CA VAL A 183 0.22 -18.30 -21.70
C VAL A 183 -0.41 -16.94 -21.45
N LEU A 184 -0.41 -16.04 -22.43
CA LEU A 184 -1.06 -14.74 -22.32
C LEU A 184 -2.58 -14.86 -22.13
N ALA A 185 -3.22 -15.83 -22.80
CA ALA A 185 -4.64 -16.09 -22.63
C ALA A 185 -4.97 -16.54 -21.20
N LEU A 186 -4.19 -17.45 -20.61
CA LEU A 186 -4.35 -17.86 -19.21
C LEU A 186 -4.18 -16.66 -18.26
N VAL A 187 -3.12 -15.88 -18.43
CA VAL A 187 -2.84 -14.73 -17.54
C VAL A 187 -3.97 -13.69 -17.61
N ARG A 188 -4.47 -13.37 -18.80
CA ARG A 188 -5.59 -12.43 -18.99
C ARG A 188 -6.91 -12.98 -18.46
N ALA A 189 -7.18 -14.28 -18.63
CA ALA A 189 -8.35 -14.92 -18.04
C ALA A 189 -8.29 -14.87 -16.50
N ALA A 190 -7.13 -15.15 -15.91
CA ALA A 190 -6.92 -15.04 -14.47
C ALA A 190 -7.08 -13.59 -13.99
N ALA A 191 -6.61 -12.60 -14.76
CA ALA A 191 -6.80 -11.19 -14.45
C ALA A 191 -8.29 -10.79 -14.47
N ALA A 192 -9.06 -11.30 -15.44
CA ALA A 192 -10.50 -11.08 -15.51
C ALA A 192 -11.24 -11.73 -14.31
N ASN A 193 -10.80 -12.90 -13.87
CA ASN A 193 -11.34 -13.55 -12.67
C ASN A 193 -11.05 -12.73 -11.41
N ALA A 194 -9.80 -12.27 -11.23
CA ALA A 194 -9.43 -11.39 -10.13
C ALA A 194 -10.28 -10.11 -10.10
N ARG A 195 -10.45 -9.44 -11.25
CA ARG A 195 -11.29 -8.22 -11.33
C ARG A 195 -12.73 -8.47 -10.90
N ARG A 196 -13.32 -9.61 -11.28
CA ARG A 196 -14.69 -9.95 -10.90
C ARG A 196 -14.86 -10.11 -9.39
N ASP A 197 -13.80 -10.53 -8.71
CA ASP A 197 -13.75 -10.68 -7.26
C ASP A 197 -13.30 -9.40 -6.53
N GLY A 198 -13.09 -8.29 -7.25
CA GLY A 198 -12.58 -7.05 -6.68
C GLY A 198 -11.10 -7.12 -6.26
N GLN A 199 -10.36 -8.06 -6.83
CA GLN A 199 -8.92 -8.24 -6.66
C GLN A 199 -8.15 -7.84 -7.91
#